data_AF-A0AA40KC91-F1
#
_entry.id   AF-A0AA40KC91-F1
#
_cell.length_a   1.000
_cell.length_b   1.000
_cell.length_c   1.000
_cell.angle_alpha   90.00
_cell.angle_beta   90.00
_cell.angle_gamma   90.00
#
_symmetry.space_group_name_H-M   'P 1'
#
loop_
_entity.id
_entity.type
_entity.pdbx_description
1 polymer ?
#
loop_
_entity_poly.entity_id
_entity_poly.type
_entity_poly.pdbx_seq_one_letter_code
_entity_poly.pdbx_strand_id
1 'polypeptide(L)'
;MDAGANEPWIHDFSENSPWCWEWWKVDLEFDDLCTTLEAKYNMVPYRIQGDEAFHHDVSDVAYEAKNLDDFPTKLALRLDERLRELHKAWDSTAVKIFCGQKQVFGGDLIRLIAFQHFTSNRSLDSVVLFFHSLLPPPTPATPQLRDPQLPGSPPVEAHHTE
;
A
#
# COMPACT_ATOMS: atom_id res chain seq x y z
N MET A 1 -20.14 -4.97 6.66
CA MET A 1 -18.73 -4.67 6.35
C MET A 1 -17.97 -5.94 6.68
N ASP A 2 -17.94 -6.87 5.72
CA ASP A 2 -17.18 -8.11 5.84
C ASP A 2 -15.71 -7.78 5.63
N ALA A 3 -14.89 -8.09 6.62
CA ALA A 3 -13.46 -7.98 6.53
C ALA A 3 -12.94 -9.14 5.66
N GLY A 4 -12.35 -8.78 4.52
CA GLY A 4 -11.22 -9.53 3.96
C GLY A 4 -11.51 -10.94 3.45
N ALA A 5 -12.40 -11.07 2.47
CA ALA A 5 -12.22 -12.12 1.48
C ALA A 5 -11.12 -11.69 0.49
N ASN A 6 -9.88 -12.13 0.72
CA ASN A 6 -8.78 -11.95 -0.23
C ASN A 6 -7.91 -13.22 -0.26
N GLU A 7 -8.30 -14.17 -1.12
CA GLU A 7 -7.52 -14.92 -2.13
C GLU A 7 -6.10 -15.52 -1.83
N PRO A 8 -5.65 -16.55 -2.59
CA PRO A 8 -5.34 -17.88 -2.09
C PRO A 8 -3.86 -18.26 -2.32
N TRP A 9 -2.97 -18.08 -1.33
CA TRP A 9 -1.53 -18.24 -1.62
C TRP A 9 -0.77 -19.26 -0.78
N ILE A 10 -1.42 -20.12 0.01
CA ILE A 10 -0.80 -21.36 0.49
C ILE A 10 -1.88 -22.45 0.58
N HIS A 11 -1.92 -23.37 -0.39
CA HIS A 11 -2.86 -24.49 -0.39
C HIS A 11 -2.20 -25.86 -0.39
N ASP A 12 -0.87 -25.92 -0.45
CA ASP A 12 -0.13 -27.16 -0.32
C ASP A 12 0.81 -27.05 0.87
N PHE A 13 0.51 -27.84 1.90
CA PHE A 13 1.25 -27.93 3.16
C PHE A 13 2.01 -29.25 3.25
N SER A 14 2.18 -29.96 2.13
CA SER A 14 3.01 -31.16 2.11
C SER A 14 4.49 -30.77 2.19
N GLU A 15 5.32 -31.67 2.70
CA GLU A 15 6.79 -31.52 2.71
C GLU A 15 7.39 -31.28 1.30
N ASN A 16 6.63 -31.58 0.25
CA ASN A 16 7.01 -31.36 -1.15
C ASN A 16 6.47 -30.04 -1.73
N SER A 17 5.80 -29.23 -0.92
CA SER A 17 5.32 -27.93 -1.33
C SER A 17 6.48 -26.93 -1.45
N PRO A 18 6.51 -26.09 -2.50
CA PRO A 18 7.46 -24.98 -2.56
C PRO A 18 7.28 -23.96 -1.43
N TRP A 19 6.16 -24.02 -0.71
CA TRP A 19 5.84 -23.18 0.43
C TRP A 19 6.23 -23.80 1.78
N CYS A 20 6.68 -25.05 1.81
CA CYS A 20 7.22 -25.65 3.03
C CYS A 20 8.56 -25.00 3.40
N TRP A 21 8.73 -24.66 4.68
CA TRP A 21 9.96 -24.08 5.22
C TRP A 21 10.41 -24.88 6.44
N GLU A 22 11.67 -24.76 6.85
CA GLU A 22 12.26 -25.58 7.94
C GLU A 22 11.78 -25.15 9.35
N TRP A 23 10.47 -24.94 9.56
CA TRP A 23 9.87 -24.52 10.83
C TRP A 23 10.23 -25.46 11.99
N TRP A 24 10.28 -26.77 11.72
CA TRP A 24 10.62 -27.80 12.70
C TRP A 24 12.05 -27.68 13.24
N LYS A 25 12.97 -27.08 12.47
CA LYS A 25 14.36 -26.88 12.88
C LYS A 25 14.53 -25.72 13.85
N VAL A 26 13.60 -24.77 13.80
CA VAL A 26 13.59 -23.56 14.61
C VAL A 26 12.46 -23.54 15.63
N ASP A 27 11.90 -24.71 15.96
CA ASP A 27 10.90 -24.91 17.03
C ASP A 27 9.73 -23.92 16.94
N LEU A 28 9.31 -23.64 15.70
CA LEU A 28 8.16 -22.81 15.38
C LEU A 28 7.09 -23.66 14.71
N GLU A 29 5.85 -23.16 14.69
CA GLU A 29 4.80 -23.76 13.90
C GLU A 29 4.82 -23.18 12.47
N PHE A 30 4.30 -23.93 11.50
CA PHE A 30 4.23 -23.46 10.12
C PHE A 30 3.53 -22.10 10.00
N ASP A 31 2.42 -21.93 10.74
CA ASP A 31 1.59 -20.74 10.75
C ASP A 31 2.27 -19.53 11.43
N ASP A 32 3.37 -19.73 12.15
CA ASP A 32 4.15 -18.62 12.72
C ASP A 32 4.73 -17.71 11.64
N LEU A 33 4.89 -18.21 10.40
CA LEU A 33 5.32 -17.40 9.26
C LEU A 33 4.42 -16.19 9.04
N CYS A 34 3.11 -16.42 8.88
CA CYS A 34 2.12 -15.38 8.56
C CYS A 34 1.49 -14.74 9.80
N THR A 35 1.97 -15.08 10.99
CA THR A 35 1.46 -14.53 12.25
C THR A 35 2.59 -13.85 13.02
N THR A 36 3.35 -14.62 13.79
CA THR A 36 4.37 -14.13 14.71
C THR A 36 5.56 -13.50 13.97
N LEU A 37 6.08 -14.18 12.94
CA LEU A 37 7.26 -13.73 12.20
C LEU A 37 6.93 -12.53 11.31
N GLU A 38 5.82 -12.56 10.59
CA GLU A 38 5.39 -11.42 9.76
C GLU A 38 5.23 -10.15 10.60
N ALA A 39 4.50 -10.25 11.72
CA ALA A 39 4.25 -9.11 12.60
C ALA A 39 5.55 -8.51 13.17
N LYS A 40 6.59 -9.33 13.36
CA LYS A 40 7.85 -8.91 13.99
C LYS A 40 8.92 -8.47 12.99
N TYR A 41 8.99 -9.12 11.83
CA TYR A 41 10.11 -9.00 10.90
C TYR A 41 9.72 -8.50 9.50
N ASN A 42 8.43 -8.29 9.21
CA ASN A 42 7.98 -7.77 7.92
C ASN A 42 7.06 -6.53 8.04
N MET A 43 6.90 -5.95 9.24
CA MET A 43 5.95 -4.86 9.49
C MET A 43 6.60 -3.65 10.16
N VAL A 44 6.74 -2.52 9.45
CA VAL A 44 7.13 -1.21 10.03
C VAL A 44 6.65 -0.04 9.16
N PRO A 45 5.61 0.77 9.53
CA PRO A 45 4.30 0.40 10.08
C PRO A 45 3.39 -0.33 9.07
N TYR A 46 3.86 -0.53 7.84
CA TYR A 46 3.22 -1.33 6.80
C TYR A 46 4.14 -2.50 6.43
N ARG A 47 3.62 -3.41 5.60
CA ARG A 47 4.38 -4.56 5.14
C ARG A 47 5.57 -4.12 4.27
N ILE A 48 6.76 -4.64 4.56
CA ILE A 48 8.00 -4.29 3.85
C ILE A 48 8.08 -5.07 2.53
N GLN A 49 7.67 -6.33 2.54
CA GLN A 49 7.73 -7.27 1.40
C GLN A 49 6.37 -7.91 1.14
N GLY A 50 6.13 -8.39 -0.08
CA GLY A 50 5.00 -9.29 -0.35
C GLY A 50 5.16 -10.64 0.35
N ASP A 51 4.07 -11.41 0.49
CA ASP A 51 4.05 -12.69 1.22
C ASP A 51 5.08 -13.69 0.70
N GLU A 52 5.18 -13.83 -0.63
CA GLU A 52 6.15 -14.72 -1.28
C GLU A 52 7.60 -14.34 -0.98
N ALA A 53 7.93 -13.05 -1.09
CA ALA A 53 9.29 -12.59 -0.83
C ALA A 53 9.67 -12.76 0.65
N PHE A 54 8.72 -12.58 1.57
CA PHE A 54 8.95 -12.81 2.99
C PHE A 54 9.11 -14.30 3.32
N HIS A 55 8.29 -15.18 2.70
CA HIS A 55 8.46 -16.63 2.80
C HIS A 55 9.86 -17.07 2.38
N HIS A 56 10.37 -16.56 1.27
CA HIS A 56 11.72 -16.89 0.81
C HIS A 56 12.79 -16.42 1.80
N ASP A 57 12.68 -15.20 2.34
CA ASP A 57 13.62 -14.71 3.36
C ASP A 57 13.60 -15.58 4.62
N VAL A 58 12.42 -16.00 5.09
CA VAL A 58 12.30 -16.88 6.26
C VAL A 58 12.85 -18.28 5.97
N SER A 59 12.54 -18.83 4.80
CA SER A 59 13.01 -20.15 4.38
C SER A 59 14.53 -20.21 4.26
N ASP A 60 15.14 -19.22 3.61
CA ASP A 60 16.59 -19.09 3.48
C ASP A 60 17.26 -18.95 4.86
N VAL A 61 16.70 -18.11 5.72
CA VAL A 61 17.24 -17.89 7.07
C VAL A 61 17.09 -19.12 7.95
N ALA A 62 15.96 -19.85 7.88
CA ALA A 62 15.76 -21.11 8.58
C ALA A 62 16.76 -22.17 8.11
N TYR A 63 17.00 -22.26 6.80
CA TYR A 63 18.00 -23.15 6.20
C TYR A 63 19.42 -22.84 6.70
N GLU A 64 19.79 -21.57 6.79
CA GLU A 64 21.12 -21.16 7.26
C GLU A 64 21.31 -21.18 8.78
N ALA A 65 20.23 -21.06 9.55
CA ALA A 65 20.31 -20.97 11.00
C ALA A 65 20.90 -22.25 11.60
N LYS A 66 21.89 -22.08 12.48
CA LYS A 66 22.57 -23.23 13.12
C LYS A 66 21.78 -23.78 14.31
N ASN A 67 20.99 -22.94 14.95
CA ASN A 67 20.18 -23.25 16.12
C ASN A 67 19.06 -22.21 16.29
N LEU A 68 18.23 -22.46 17.29
CA LEU A 68 17.07 -21.66 17.66
C LEU A 68 17.38 -20.21 18.00
N ASP A 69 18.52 -19.95 18.64
CA ASP A 69 18.90 -18.59 19.06
C ASP A 69 19.46 -17.75 17.90
N ASP A 70 20.05 -18.42 16.89
CA ASP A 70 20.64 -17.78 15.71
C ASP A 70 19.57 -17.30 14.71
N PHE A 71 18.43 -18.01 14.62
CA PHE A 71 17.36 -17.70 13.66
C PHE A 71 16.74 -16.30 13.86
N PRO A 72 16.28 -15.89 15.06
CA PRO A 72 15.76 -14.54 15.30
C PRO A 72 16.77 -13.43 15.03
N THR A 73 18.06 -13.72 15.28
CA THR A 73 19.16 -12.77 15.06
C THR A 73 19.38 -12.55 13.57
N LYS A 74 19.41 -13.63 12.77
CA LYS A 74 19.52 -13.56 11.31
C LYS A 74 18.31 -12.88 10.67
N LEU A 75 17.09 -13.15 11.15
CA LEU A 75 15.89 -12.47 10.65
C LEU A 75 15.90 -10.97 10.95
N ALA A 76 16.37 -10.55 12.12
CA ALA A 76 16.53 -9.12 12.42
C ALA A 76 17.52 -8.45 11.46
N LEU A 77 18.63 -9.12 11.14
CA LEU A 77 19.60 -8.62 10.15
C LEU A 77 18.99 -8.55 8.74
N ARG A 78 18.17 -9.53 8.34
CA ARG A 78 17.48 -9.53 7.05
C ARG A 78 16.44 -8.41 6.98
N LEU A 79 15.71 -8.14 8.06
CA LEU A 79 14.82 -6.97 8.19
C LEU A 79 15.59 -5.67 7.93
N ASP A 80 16.73 -5.47 8.60
CA ASP A 80 17.56 -4.27 8.42
C ASP A 80 18.08 -4.14 6.97
N GLU A 81 18.38 -5.27 6.33
CA GLU A 81 18.76 -5.32 4.92
C GLU A 81 17.63 -4.89 3.99
N ARG A 82 16.42 -5.45 4.17
CA ARG A 82 15.26 -5.09 3.34
C ARG A 82 14.83 -3.64 3.53
N LEU A 83 14.90 -3.11 4.75
CA LEU A 83 14.66 -1.68 4.99
C LEU A 83 15.67 -0.79 4.25
N ARG A 84 16.94 -1.19 4.24
CA ARG A 84 17.99 -0.45 3.51
C ARG A 84 17.79 -0.51 2.01
N GLU A 85 17.43 -1.67 1.47
CA GLU A 85 17.10 -1.84 0.06
C GLU A 85 15.88 -1.01 -0.34
N LEU A 86 14.83 -1.01 0.49
CA LEU A 86 13.63 -0.22 0.26
C LEU A 86 13.95 1.28 0.20
N HIS A 87 14.72 1.79 1.17
CA HIS A 87 15.16 3.19 1.16
C HIS A 87 16.03 3.51 -0.05
N LYS A 88 16.96 2.62 -0.41
CA LYS A 88 17.82 2.81 -1.60
C LYS A 88 17.00 2.82 -2.89
N ALA A 89 16.04 1.91 -3.03
CA ALA A 89 15.15 1.84 -4.19
C ALA A 89 14.30 3.10 -4.29
N TRP A 90 13.76 3.57 -3.17
CA TRP A 90 13.02 4.82 -3.09
C TRP A 90 13.86 6.01 -3.56
N ASP A 91 15.02 6.24 -2.94
CA ASP A 91 15.85 7.40 -3.22
C ASP A 91 16.36 7.38 -4.67
N SER A 92 16.77 6.20 -5.16
CA SER A 92 17.17 6.02 -6.56
C SER A 92 16.04 6.32 -7.53
N THR A 93 14.82 5.87 -7.23
CA THR A 93 13.65 6.09 -8.08
C THR A 93 13.22 7.55 -8.07
N ALA A 94 13.24 8.19 -6.90
CA ALA A 94 12.93 9.61 -6.76
C ALA A 94 13.87 10.48 -7.61
N VAL A 95 15.18 10.23 -7.57
CA VAL A 95 16.16 10.94 -8.42
C VAL A 95 15.86 10.72 -9.90
N LYS A 96 15.59 9.49 -10.33
CA LYS A 96 15.27 9.19 -11.73
C LYS A 96 14.01 9.91 -12.21
N ILE A 97 12.95 9.92 -11.40
CA ILE A 97 11.71 10.64 -11.73
C ILE A 97 11.97 12.14 -11.80
N PHE A 98 12.73 12.70 -10.86
CA PHE A 98 13.08 14.12 -10.86
C PHE A 98 13.90 14.52 -12.10
N CYS A 99 14.90 13.72 -12.47
CA CYS A 99 15.66 13.93 -13.71
C CYS A 99 14.79 13.79 -14.98
N GLY A 100 13.83 12.86 -14.96
CA GLY A 100 12.85 12.62 -16.03
C GLY A 100 11.54 13.40 -15.91
N GLN A 101 11.52 14.47 -15.11
CA GLN A 101 10.28 15.16 -14.72
C GLN A 101 9.42 15.65 -15.89
N LYS A 102 10.03 16.03 -17.02
CA LYS A 102 9.30 16.51 -18.19
C LYS A 102 8.47 15.38 -18.83
N GLN A 103 9.01 14.16 -18.85
CA GLN A 103 8.35 12.98 -19.39
C GLN A 103 7.27 12.46 -18.45
N VAL A 104 7.51 12.52 -17.13
CA VAL A 104 6.59 12.00 -16.12
C VAL A 104 5.42 12.96 -15.85
N PHE A 105 5.70 14.26 -15.71
CA PHE A 105 4.70 15.25 -15.30
C PHE A 105 4.25 16.17 -16.43
N GLY A 106 4.80 16.06 -17.65
CA GLY A 106 4.35 16.84 -18.80
C GLY A 106 4.54 18.36 -18.66
N GLY A 107 5.39 18.81 -17.73
CA GLY A 107 5.56 20.22 -17.39
C GLY A 107 4.58 20.78 -16.36
N ASP A 108 3.73 19.95 -15.75
CA ASP A 108 2.86 20.34 -14.64
C ASP A 108 3.69 20.61 -13.37
N LEU A 109 3.88 21.90 -13.09
CA LEU A 109 4.65 22.37 -11.94
C LEU A 109 4.01 21.97 -10.60
N ILE A 110 2.69 21.87 -10.52
CA ILE A 110 1.98 21.49 -9.29
C ILE A 110 2.27 20.03 -8.96
N ARG A 111 2.21 19.13 -9.95
CA ARG A 111 2.57 17.71 -9.77
C ARG A 111 4.03 17.53 -9.36
N LEU A 112 4.93 18.29 -9.97
CA LEU A 112 6.35 18.25 -9.62
C LEU A 112 6.58 18.70 -8.17
N ILE A 113 6.00 19.82 -7.75
CA ILE A 113 6.12 20.34 -6.39
C ILE A 113 5.52 19.33 -5.40
N ALA A 114 4.34 18.78 -5.70
CA ALA A 114 3.70 17.77 -4.85
C ALA A 114 4.55 16.50 -4.73
N PHE A 115 5.17 16.04 -5.83
CA PHE A 115 6.10 14.92 -5.81
C PHE A 115 7.33 15.20 -4.96
N GLN A 116 7.93 16.38 -5.10
CA GLN A 116 9.09 16.78 -4.29
C GLN A 116 8.77 16.80 -2.79
N HIS A 117 7.59 17.29 -2.42
CA HIS A 117 7.12 17.25 -1.02
C HIS A 117 6.92 15.81 -0.55
N PHE A 118 6.26 14.97 -1.36
CA PHE A 118 6.06 13.56 -1.08
C PHE A 118 7.35 12.80 -0.81
N THR A 119 8.37 13.00 -1.66
CA THR A 119 9.66 12.31 -1.52
C THR A 119 10.48 12.82 -0.33
N SER A 120 10.37 14.10 0.02
CA SER A 120 11.21 14.74 1.06
C SER A 120 10.64 14.60 2.47
N ASN A 121 9.33 14.79 2.62
CA ASN A 121 8.70 14.90 3.94
C ASN A 121 8.10 13.58 4.43
N ARG A 122 7.73 12.68 3.51
CA ARG A 122 7.10 11.37 3.80
C ARG A 122 5.98 11.42 4.86
N SER A 123 5.24 12.54 4.90
CA SER A 123 4.11 12.74 5.81
C SER A 123 2.78 12.39 5.12
N LEU A 124 1.74 12.11 5.91
CA LEU A 124 0.39 11.89 5.39
C LEU A 124 -0.06 13.03 4.47
N ASP A 125 0.13 14.29 4.87
CA ASP A 125 -0.24 15.44 4.05
C ASP A 125 0.47 15.45 2.69
N SER A 126 1.75 15.05 2.67
CA SER A 126 2.53 14.99 1.44
C SER A 126 2.07 13.86 0.51
N VAL A 127 1.66 12.72 1.09
CA VAL A 127 1.03 11.60 0.37
C VAL A 127 -0.29 12.08 -0.26
N VAL A 128 -1.16 12.68 0.53
CA VAL A 128 -2.47 13.17 0.07
C VAL A 128 -2.30 14.24 -1.01
N LEU A 129 -1.42 15.21 -0.81
CA LEU A 129 -1.15 16.28 -1.78
C LEU A 129 -0.68 15.71 -3.12
N PHE A 130 0.23 14.74 -3.09
CA PHE A 130 0.74 14.11 -4.31
C PHE A 130 -0.37 13.36 -5.05
N PHE A 131 -1.10 12.46 -4.39
CA PHE A 131 -2.18 11.73 -5.05
C PHE A 131 -3.31 12.64 -5.53
N HIS A 132 -3.64 13.70 -4.78
CA HIS A 132 -4.62 14.70 -5.21
C HIS A 132 -4.15 15.43 -6.49
N SER A 133 -2.86 15.75 -6.61
CA SER A 133 -2.31 16.41 -7.82
C SER A 133 -2.44 15.57 -9.10
N LEU A 134 -2.59 14.24 -8.97
CA LEU A 134 -2.76 13.34 -10.10
C LEU A 134 -4.19 13.33 -10.64
N LEU A 135 -5.18 13.76 -9.83
CA LEU A 135 -6.57 13.82 -10.24
C LEU A 135 -6.77 14.87 -11.36
N PRO A 136 -7.68 14.62 -12.30
CA PRO A 136 -8.06 15.66 -13.27
C PRO A 136 -8.68 16.85 -12.54
N PRO A 137 -8.59 18.07 -13.12
CA PRO A 137 -9.32 19.21 -12.57
C PRO A 137 -10.81 18.86 -12.47
N PRO A 138 -11.50 19.29 -11.40
CA PRO A 138 -12.92 18.99 -11.22
C PRO A 138 -13.66 19.37 -12.50
N THR A 139 -14.43 18.42 -13.04
CA THR A 139 -15.26 18.67 -14.20
C THR A 139 -16.16 19.85 -13.85
N PRO A 140 -16.15 20.97 -14.60
CA PRO A 140 -17.09 22.05 -14.34
C PRO A 140 -18.48 21.44 -14.35
N ALA A 141 -19.26 21.70 -13.29
CA ALA A 141 -20.61 21.18 -13.17
C ALA A 141 -21.31 21.39 -14.51
N THR A 142 -21.80 20.30 -15.12
CA THR A 142 -22.60 20.39 -16.34
C THR A 142 -23.65 21.46 -16.07
N PRO A 143 -23.76 22.51 -16.90
CA PRO A 143 -24.80 23.50 -16.70
C PRO A 143 -26.11 22.72 -16.66
N GLN A 144 -26.73 22.65 -15.48
CA GLN A 144 -28.04 22.05 -15.36
C GLN A 144 -28.90 22.89 -16.29
N LEU A 145 -29.35 22.29 -17.39
CA LEU A 145 -30.38 22.87 -18.23
C LEU A 145 -31.53 23.16 -17.29
N ARG A 146 -31.72 24.44 -16.98
CA ARG A 146 -32.81 24.91 -16.12
C ARG A 146 -34.08 24.30 -16.70
N ASP A 147 -34.72 23.40 -15.95
CA ASP A 147 -35.92 22.72 -16.43
C ASP A 147 -36.88 23.77 -16.98
N PRO A 148 -37.44 23.59 -18.19
CA PRO A 148 -38.43 24.51 -18.72
C PRO A 148 -39.55 24.60 -17.70
N GLN A 149 -39.73 25.79 -17.13
CA GLN A 149 -40.78 26.06 -16.16
C GLN A 149 -42.12 25.67 -16.81
N LEU A 150 -42.74 24.60 -16.32
CA LEU A 150 -44.01 24.11 -16.82
C LEU A 150 -45.04 25.24 -16.73
N PRO A 151 -45.67 25.65 -17.85
CA PRO A 151 -46.67 26.71 -17.82
C PRO A 151 -47.94 26.17 -17.16
N GLY A 152 -48.32 26.79 -16.04
CA GLY A 152 -49.65 26.64 -15.44
C GLY A 152 -49.69 25.74 -14.22
N SER A 153 -49.39 26.32 -13.05
CA SER A 153 -50.13 25.95 -11.84
C SER A 153 -51.21 27.02 -11.62
N PRO A 154 -52.49 26.65 -11.50
CA PRO A 154 -53.55 27.62 -11.24
C PRO A 154 -53.41 28.18 -9.81
N PRO A 155 -54.03 29.33 -9.51
CA PRO A 155 -53.94 29.93 -8.18
C PRO A 155 -54.68 29.04 -7.19
N VAL A 156 -54.01 28.71 -6.08
CA VAL A 156 -54.64 28.08 -4.92
C VAL A 156 -55.58 29.12 -4.29
N GLU A 157 -56.90 28.88 -4.38
CA GLU A 157 -57.90 29.67 -3.69
C GLU A 157 -57.67 29.57 -2.17
N ALA A 158 -57.53 30.74 -1.53
CA ALA A 158 -57.44 30.87 -0.09
C ALA A 158 -58.83 30.62 0.52
N HIS A 159 -59.01 29.47 1.18
CA HIS A 159 -60.14 29.29 2.08
C HIS A 159 -59.91 30.14 3.33
N HIS A 160 -60.73 31.19 3.46
CA HIS A 160 -60.99 31.88 4.71
C HIS A 160 -61.66 30.92 5.69
N THR A 161 -61.10 30.82 6.91
CA THR A 161 -61.80 30.27 8.06
C THR A 161 -62.10 31.42 9.00
N GLU A 162 -63.39 31.67 9.22
CA GLU A 162 -63.91 32.44 10.37
C GLU A 162 -63.76 31.65 11.68
#